data_AF-A0A3N2FBX4-F1
#
_entry.id   AF-A0A3N2FBX4-F1
#
_cell.length_a   1.000
_cell.length_b   1.000
_cell.length_c   1.000
_cell.angle_alpha   90.00
_cell.angle_beta   90.00
_cell.angle_gamma   90.00
#
_symmetry.space_group_name_H-M   'P 1'
#
loop_
_entity.id
_entity.type
_entity.pdbx_description
1 polymer ?
#
loop_
_entity_poly.entity_id
_entity_poly.type
_entity_poly.pdbx_seq_one_letter_code
_entity_poly.pdbx_strand_id
1 'polypeptide(L)'
;MNVVLVAPSAARALLAPLTACWSVSFASPGASLTEVVRGADAVLVAGPRNRAPRTVLPGPVVLDDGRPVPVAWLPLVDDRSTVRFAEAAASVHARATRRQTMAVLGQRLSRYEDLAGRIARVASAHGPVRRWTSYDIGAADLVAGLRRGPALAVYVGHGRSIGWVGYAGLRAHHFPSSPGAPVGAVVSLACRTASRQRTGLSFTEALVVRGVAASAVGATGPTLHTANARWALRVADGASRAATVGELVAAAAAADPHADRYRIVGDPTAPLLDDPSFDTLEVA
;
A
#
# COMPACT_ATOMS: atom_id res chain seq x y z
N MET A 1 11.91 14.50 2.68
CA MET A 1 11.78 13.34 3.57
C MET A 1 13.09 12.55 3.51
N ASN A 2 13.78 12.41 4.64
CA ASN A 2 14.98 11.59 4.78
C ASN A 2 14.60 10.11 4.84
N VAL A 3 14.88 9.36 3.77
CA VAL A 3 14.56 7.93 3.69
C VAL A 3 15.83 7.12 3.83
N VAL A 4 15.83 6.15 4.75
CA VAL A 4 16.92 5.18 4.84
C VAL A 4 16.61 3.97 3.98
N LEU A 5 17.45 3.72 2.98
CA LEU A 5 17.37 2.55 2.11
C LEU A 5 18.33 1.45 2.60
N VAL A 6 17.75 0.34 3.03
CA VAL A 6 18.49 -0.88 3.36
C VAL A 6 18.41 -1.82 2.16
N ALA A 7 19.44 -1.82 1.31
CA ALA A 7 19.46 -2.61 0.08
C ALA A 7 20.87 -3.08 -0.30
N PRO A 8 21.02 -4.26 -0.92
CA PRO A 8 22.26 -4.67 -1.57
C PRO A 8 22.71 -3.63 -2.61
N SER A 9 24.01 -3.42 -2.77
CA SER A 9 24.55 -2.40 -3.68
C SER A 9 24.03 -2.53 -5.12
N ALA A 10 23.91 -3.76 -5.64
CA ALA A 10 23.40 -4.03 -6.98
C ALA A 10 21.95 -3.54 -7.19
N ALA A 11 21.11 -3.56 -6.15
CA ALA A 11 19.72 -3.12 -6.24
C ALA A 11 19.58 -1.59 -6.24
N ARG A 12 20.58 -0.85 -5.75
CA ARG A 12 20.51 0.61 -5.62
C ARG A 12 20.38 1.31 -6.97
N ALA A 13 21.11 0.83 -7.98
CA ALA A 13 21.02 1.37 -9.34
C ALA A 13 19.62 1.17 -9.95
N LEU A 14 19.01 0.00 -9.71
CA LEU A 14 17.65 -0.30 -10.19
C LEU A 14 16.56 0.54 -9.51
N LEU A 15 16.83 1.00 -8.27
CA LEU A 15 15.95 1.85 -7.48
C LEU A 15 16.19 3.35 -7.72
N ALA A 16 17.15 3.72 -8.57
CA ALA A 16 17.54 5.11 -8.81
C ALA A 16 16.37 6.05 -9.13
N PRO A 17 15.37 5.67 -9.98
CA PRO A 17 14.23 6.54 -10.26
C PRO A 17 13.49 6.98 -8.99
N LEU A 18 13.30 6.07 -8.05
CA LEU A 18 12.60 6.35 -6.79
C LEU A 18 13.50 7.08 -5.79
N THR A 19 14.77 6.68 -5.65
CA THR A 19 15.67 7.33 -4.68
C THR A 19 15.98 8.79 -5.05
N ALA A 20 15.83 9.16 -6.32
CA ALA A 20 15.94 10.55 -6.77
C ALA A 20 14.83 11.46 -6.21
N CYS A 21 13.71 10.89 -5.74
CA CYS A 21 12.62 11.62 -5.10
C CYS A 21 12.88 11.90 -3.61
N TRP A 22 13.96 11.37 -3.04
CA TRP A 22 14.24 11.41 -1.61
C TRP A 22 15.54 12.14 -1.29
N SER A 23 15.65 12.60 -0.03
CA SER A 23 16.97 12.68 0.59
C SER A 23 17.29 11.28 1.12
N VAL A 24 18.21 10.56 0.49
CA VAL A 24 18.45 9.14 0.79
C VAL A 24 19.73 8.90 1.56
N SER A 25 19.64 8.13 2.63
CA SER A 25 20.79 7.54 3.33
C SER A 25 20.80 6.03 3.11
N PHE A 26 21.98 5.42 2.98
CA PHE A 26 22.10 3.98 2.76
C PHE A 26 22.58 3.28 4.03
N ALA A 27 21.91 2.19 4.40
CA ALA A 27 22.40 1.28 5.43
C ALA A 27 22.79 -0.07 4.84
N SER A 28 23.73 -0.75 5.51
CA SER A 28 24.17 -2.09 5.13
C SER A 28 23.06 -3.12 5.39
N PRO A 29 22.90 -4.12 4.51
CA PRO A 29 22.07 -5.29 4.83
C PRO A 29 22.53 -5.93 6.14
N GLY A 30 21.60 -6.12 7.08
CA GLY A 30 21.89 -6.69 8.41
C GLY A 30 22.10 -5.67 9.53
N ALA A 31 22.11 -4.36 9.23
CA ALA A 31 22.05 -3.33 10.27
C ALA A 31 20.79 -3.50 11.15
N SER A 32 20.91 -3.17 12.43
CA SER A 32 19.78 -3.24 13.36
C SER A 32 18.70 -2.25 12.95
N LEU A 33 17.44 -2.68 12.95
CA LEU A 33 16.33 -1.81 12.54
C LEU A 33 16.22 -0.57 13.46
N THR A 34 16.56 -0.70 14.75
CA THR A 34 16.58 0.41 15.72
C THR A 34 17.65 1.46 15.40
N GLU A 35 18.78 1.04 14.82
CA GLU A 35 19.83 1.97 14.38
C GLU A 35 19.42 2.66 13.07
N VAL A 36 18.84 1.89 12.15
CA VAL A 36 18.40 2.35 10.84
C VAL A 36 17.31 3.43 10.93
N VAL A 37 16.40 3.33 11.91
CA VAL A 37 15.28 4.28 12.05
C VAL A 37 15.67 5.60 12.71
N ARG A 38 16.84 5.66 13.36
CA ARG A 38 17.25 6.83 14.14
C ARG A 38 17.38 8.07 13.26
N GLY A 39 16.53 9.07 13.48
CA GLY A 39 16.49 10.29 12.67
C GLY A 39 15.99 10.09 11.23
N ALA A 40 15.44 8.92 10.90
CA ALA A 40 14.82 8.65 9.60
C ALA A 40 13.37 9.14 9.59
N ASP A 41 12.89 9.66 8.46
CA ASP A 41 11.46 9.92 8.27
C ASP A 41 10.70 8.66 7.83
N ALA A 42 11.39 7.78 7.10
CA ALA A 42 10.89 6.48 6.69
C ALA A 42 12.05 5.52 6.37
N VAL A 43 11.76 4.22 6.35
CA VAL A 43 12.74 3.19 5.98
C VAL A 43 12.16 2.28 4.90
N LEU A 44 12.92 2.06 3.83
CA LEU A 44 12.66 1.01 2.85
C LEU A 44 13.70 -0.09 2.98
N VAL A 45 13.25 -1.30 3.32
CA VAL A 45 14.09 -2.51 3.32
C VAL A 45 13.84 -3.30 2.05
N ALA A 46 14.83 -3.33 1.15
CA ALA A 46 14.80 -4.11 -0.07
C ALA A 46 15.71 -5.34 0.05
N GLY A 47 15.16 -6.53 -0.14
CA GLY A 47 15.91 -7.76 0.10
C GLY A 47 15.44 -8.95 -0.73
N PRO A 48 16.12 -10.11 -0.60
CA PRO A 48 15.88 -11.25 -1.46
C PRO A 48 14.44 -11.79 -1.33
N ARG A 49 13.86 -12.17 -2.47
CA ARG A 49 12.52 -12.77 -2.55
C ARG A 49 12.32 -14.07 -1.77
N ASN A 50 13.30 -14.62 -1.07
CA ASN A 50 13.10 -15.79 -0.20
C ASN A 50 12.70 -15.41 1.23
N ARG A 51 12.77 -14.12 1.60
CA ARG A 51 12.31 -13.61 2.90
C ARG A 51 10.88 -13.10 2.80
N ALA A 52 10.04 -13.50 3.77
CA ALA A 52 8.66 -13.04 3.85
C ALA A 52 8.56 -11.72 4.64
N PRO A 53 7.57 -10.85 4.36
CA PRO A 53 7.43 -9.56 5.03
C PRO A 53 7.45 -9.65 6.57
N ARG A 54 6.75 -10.65 7.15
CA ARG A 54 6.69 -10.84 8.61
C ARG A 54 8.04 -11.19 9.26
N THR A 55 8.96 -11.77 8.49
CA THR A 55 10.27 -12.21 9.00
C THR A 55 11.34 -11.13 8.89
N VAL A 56 11.04 -10.04 8.16
CA VAL A 56 11.98 -8.93 7.94
C VAL A 56 11.64 -7.75 8.84
N LEU A 57 10.36 -7.42 8.96
CA LEU A 57 9.89 -6.27 9.73
C LEU A 57 8.97 -6.74 10.87
N PRO A 58 9.03 -6.13 12.07
CA PRO A 58 8.17 -6.46 13.19
C PRO A 58 6.74 -5.91 13.03
N GLY A 59 6.58 -4.81 12.31
CA GLY A 59 5.31 -4.10 12.09
C GLY A 59 5.40 -3.18 10.88
N PRO A 60 4.38 -2.35 10.63
CA PRO A 60 4.43 -1.29 9.62
C PRO A 60 5.18 -0.04 10.09
N VAL A 61 5.50 0.03 11.39
CA VAL A 61 6.13 1.15 12.08
C VAL A 61 7.12 0.62 13.10
N VAL A 62 8.21 1.35 13.31
CA VAL A 62 9.16 1.17 14.42
C VAL A 62 9.29 2.51 15.14
N LEU A 63 9.51 2.48 16.45
CA LEU A 63 9.67 3.71 17.24
C LEU A 63 11.13 4.16 17.25
N ASP A 64 11.33 5.46 17.08
CA ASP A 64 12.58 6.19 17.26
C ASP A 64 12.34 7.21 18.39
N ASP A 65 12.81 6.90 19.61
CA ASP A 65 12.55 7.71 20.82
C ASP A 65 11.07 8.11 21.00
N GLY A 66 10.17 7.15 20.74
CA GLY A 66 8.72 7.33 20.82
C GLY A 66 8.06 7.91 19.57
N ARG A 67 8.84 8.44 18.61
CA ARG A 67 8.34 8.89 17.31
C ARG A 67 8.09 7.68 16.39
N PRO A 68 6.90 7.55 15.76
CA PRO A 68 6.65 6.48 14.82
C PRO A 68 7.37 6.71 13.49
N VAL A 69 8.22 5.78 13.08
CA VAL A 69 8.90 5.75 11.77
C VAL A 69 8.27 4.65 10.92
N PRO A 70 7.60 4.96 9.79
CA PRO A 70 7.08 3.95 8.88
C PRO A 70 8.22 3.13 8.26
N VAL A 71 8.05 1.81 8.27
CA VAL A 71 9.01 0.86 7.70
C VAL A 71 8.32 -0.02 6.67
N ALA A 72 8.91 -0.11 5.48
CA ALA A 72 8.36 -0.86 4.36
C ALA A 72 9.32 -1.92 3.83
N TRP A 73 8.73 -2.95 3.22
CA TRP A 73 9.44 -4.06 2.60
C TRP A 73 9.33 -4.02 1.08
N LEU A 74 10.42 -4.33 0.37
CA LEU A 74 10.40 -4.57 -1.07
C LEU A 74 11.12 -5.88 -1.41
N PRO A 75 10.41 -6.89 -1.94
CA PRO A 75 11.08 -8.10 -2.41
C PRO A 75 11.77 -7.84 -3.75
N LEU A 76 13.07 -8.15 -3.81
CA LEU A 76 13.86 -8.18 -5.03
C LEU A 76 13.62 -9.52 -5.74
N VAL A 77 12.79 -9.47 -6.80
CA VAL A 77 12.35 -10.65 -7.56
C VAL A 77 13.26 -10.88 -8.77
N ASP A 78 13.39 -9.85 -9.60
CA ASP A 78 14.24 -9.73 -10.79
C ASP A 78 14.39 -8.24 -11.11
N ASP A 79 15.39 -7.90 -11.92
CA ASP A 79 15.73 -6.51 -12.21
C ASP A 79 14.58 -5.75 -12.87
N ARG A 80 13.86 -6.41 -13.79
CA ARG A 80 12.74 -5.81 -14.52
C ARG A 80 11.60 -5.42 -13.58
N SER A 81 11.31 -6.26 -12.59
CA SER A 81 10.27 -6.00 -11.60
C SER A 81 10.69 -4.90 -10.62
N THR A 82 11.97 -4.83 -10.25
CA THR A 82 12.52 -3.76 -9.42
C THR A 82 12.49 -2.41 -10.12
N VAL A 83 12.93 -2.34 -11.38
CA VAL A 83 12.87 -1.13 -12.20
C VAL A 83 11.42 -0.67 -12.37
N ARG A 84 10.51 -1.59 -12.71
CA ARG A 84 9.08 -1.26 -12.86
C ARG A 84 8.49 -0.68 -11.58
N PHE A 85 8.83 -1.25 -10.42
CA PHE A 85 8.42 -0.70 -9.13
C PHE A 85 8.97 0.73 -8.94
N ALA A 86 10.27 0.93 -9.17
CA ALA A 86 10.92 2.21 -8.95
C ALA A 86 10.32 3.31 -9.86
N GLU A 87 10.09 3.00 -11.14
CA GLU A 87 9.43 3.90 -12.08
C GLU A 87 7.98 4.22 -11.67
N ALA A 88 7.21 3.19 -11.28
CA ALA A 88 5.85 3.38 -10.82
C ALA A 88 5.80 4.29 -9.58
N ALA A 89 6.64 4.03 -8.58
CA ALA A 89 6.71 4.84 -7.37
C ALA A 89 7.18 6.28 -7.67
N ALA A 90 8.21 6.45 -8.48
CA ALA A 90 8.69 7.77 -8.92
C ALA A 90 7.60 8.55 -9.67
N SER A 91 6.80 7.88 -10.51
CA SER A 91 5.70 8.54 -11.23
C SER A 91 4.60 9.05 -10.29
N VAL A 92 4.39 8.40 -9.13
CA VAL A 92 3.46 8.90 -8.10
C VAL A 92 4.03 10.15 -7.43
N HIS A 93 5.34 10.21 -7.16
CA HIS A 93 5.99 11.43 -6.64
C HIS A 93 5.93 12.61 -7.61
N ALA A 94 5.94 12.33 -8.91
CA ALA A 94 5.91 13.35 -9.95
C ALA A 94 4.52 13.95 -10.22
N ARG A 95 3.47 13.49 -9.52
CA ARG A 95 2.09 13.98 -9.71
C ARG A 95 1.97 15.44 -9.33
N ALA A 96 1.54 16.26 -10.29
CA ALA A 96 1.33 17.70 -10.10
C ALA A 96 -0.06 18.07 -9.55
N THR A 97 -0.89 17.08 -9.20
CA THR A 97 -2.24 17.34 -8.66
C THR A 97 -2.21 17.61 -7.16
N ARG A 98 -3.32 18.17 -6.65
CA ARG A 98 -3.64 18.22 -5.22
C ARG A 98 -4.85 17.37 -4.84
N ARG A 99 -5.46 16.67 -5.81
CA ARG A 99 -6.63 15.82 -5.57
C ARG A 99 -6.22 14.51 -4.91
N GLN A 100 -7.06 14.05 -3.99
CA GLN A 100 -6.85 12.85 -3.20
C GLN A 100 -8.12 11.99 -3.24
N THR A 101 -8.35 11.28 -4.34
CA THR A 101 -9.52 10.42 -4.45
C THR A 101 -9.31 9.11 -3.72
N MET A 102 -10.29 8.77 -2.88
CA MET A 102 -10.36 7.46 -2.23
C MET A 102 -11.30 6.52 -2.98
N ALA A 103 -10.77 5.43 -3.51
CA ALA A 103 -11.54 4.30 -3.98
C ALA A 103 -11.89 3.37 -2.80
N VAL A 104 -13.17 3.23 -2.47
CA VAL A 104 -13.67 2.34 -1.41
C VAL A 104 -14.11 1.04 -2.05
N LEU A 105 -13.40 -0.04 -1.73
CA LEU A 105 -13.56 -1.37 -2.28
C LEU A 105 -14.16 -2.30 -1.21
N GLY A 106 -15.13 -3.13 -1.59
CA GLY A 106 -15.88 -3.96 -0.66
C GLY A 106 -16.25 -5.30 -1.27
N GLN A 107 -16.07 -6.40 -0.53
CA GLN A 107 -16.62 -7.70 -0.93
C GLN A 107 -18.15 -7.69 -0.88
N ARG A 108 -18.79 -8.43 -1.80
CA ARG A 108 -20.25 -8.63 -1.86
C ARG A 108 -20.82 -9.41 -0.66
N LEU A 109 -20.90 -8.77 0.49
CA LEU A 109 -21.52 -9.23 1.74
C LEU A 109 -22.04 -8.01 2.51
N SER A 110 -23.25 -8.09 3.08
CA SER A 110 -23.93 -6.98 3.76
C SER A 110 -23.04 -6.20 4.73
N ARG A 111 -22.36 -6.89 5.65
CA ARG A 111 -21.48 -6.25 6.64
C ARG A 111 -20.33 -5.43 6.02
N TYR A 112 -19.80 -5.83 4.87
CA TYR A 112 -18.72 -5.10 4.20
C TYR A 112 -19.28 -3.96 3.35
N GLU A 113 -20.52 -4.10 2.87
CA GLU A 113 -21.27 -3.04 2.23
C GLU A 113 -21.60 -1.91 3.21
N ASP A 114 -22.05 -2.26 4.41
CA ASP A 114 -22.30 -1.30 5.49
C ASP A 114 -21.01 -0.58 5.89
N LEU A 115 -19.91 -1.33 6.03
CA LEU A 115 -18.60 -0.77 6.35
C LEU A 115 -18.07 0.13 5.22
N ALA A 116 -18.20 -0.28 3.95
CA ALA A 116 -17.85 0.54 2.80
C ALA A 116 -18.64 1.85 2.78
N GLY A 117 -19.94 1.81 3.09
CA GLY A 117 -20.76 3.01 3.20
C GLY A 117 -20.35 3.93 4.36
N ARG A 118 -19.88 3.38 5.49
CA ARG A 118 -19.33 4.18 6.58
C ARG A 118 -17.99 4.83 6.20
N ILE A 119 -17.09 4.08 5.57
CA ILE A 119 -15.81 4.60 5.07
C ILE A 119 -16.08 5.75 4.08
N ALA A 120 -16.97 5.53 3.12
CA ALA A 120 -17.31 6.54 2.12
C ALA A 120 -17.85 7.82 2.78
N ARG A 121 -18.79 7.72 3.73
CA ARG A 121 -19.30 8.88 4.46
C ARG A 121 -18.23 9.67 5.20
N VAL A 122 -17.28 8.98 5.85
CA VAL A 122 -16.16 9.64 6.55
C VAL A 122 -15.22 10.30 5.54
N ALA A 123 -14.81 9.60 4.49
CA ALA A 123 -13.87 10.11 3.49
C ALA A 123 -14.47 11.26 2.66
N SER A 124 -15.76 11.23 2.36
CA SER A 124 -16.47 12.28 1.60
C SER A 124 -16.45 13.65 2.29
N ALA A 125 -16.22 13.69 3.61
CA ALA A 125 -16.07 14.96 4.33
C ALA A 125 -14.77 15.69 3.96
N HIS A 126 -13.82 15.03 3.28
CA HIS A 126 -12.49 15.56 3.04
C HIS A 126 -12.03 15.51 1.58
N GLY A 127 -12.75 14.82 0.70
CA GLY A 127 -12.36 14.70 -0.69
C GLY A 127 -13.28 13.80 -1.52
N PRO A 128 -12.99 13.67 -2.82
CA PRO A 128 -13.73 12.79 -3.71
C PRO A 128 -13.60 11.32 -3.27
N VAL A 129 -14.73 10.60 -3.34
CA VAL A 129 -14.81 9.18 -3.04
C VAL A 129 -15.42 8.44 -4.21
N ARG A 130 -14.82 7.29 -4.57
CA ARG A 130 -15.36 6.34 -5.53
C ARG A 130 -15.75 5.07 -4.81
N ARG A 131 -17.05 4.83 -4.67
CA ARG A 131 -17.55 3.56 -4.12
C ARG A 131 -17.58 2.53 -5.24
N TRP A 132 -16.68 1.55 -5.15
CA TRP A 132 -16.44 0.54 -6.16
C TRP A 132 -16.55 -0.85 -5.52
N THR A 133 -17.68 -1.13 -4.87
CA THR A 133 -17.87 -2.42 -4.20
C THR A 133 -18.13 -3.54 -5.22
N SER A 134 -18.02 -4.79 -4.79
CA SER A 134 -18.39 -5.94 -5.61
C SER A 134 -19.91 -6.09 -5.82
N TYR A 135 -20.74 -5.21 -5.22
CA TYR A 135 -22.14 -5.05 -5.63
C TYR A 135 -22.26 -4.17 -6.87
N ASP A 136 -21.39 -3.16 -6.99
CA ASP A 136 -21.49 -2.10 -8.00
C ASP A 136 -20.72 -2.45 -9.28
N ILE A 137 -19.52 -3.04 -9.15
CA ILE A 137 -18.62 -3.25 -10.28
C ILE A 137 -17.98 -4.65 -10.33
N GLY A 138 -17.60 -5.07 -11.54
CA GLY A 138 -16.87 -6.30 -11.78
C GLY A 138 -15.35 -6.19 -11.57
N ALA A 139 -14.66 -7.32 -11.67
CA ALA A 139 -13.19 -7.37 -11.55
C ALA A 139 -12.47 -6.59 -12.67
N ALA A 140 -13.01 -6.65 -13.90
CA ALA A 140 -12.45 -5.94 -15.05
C ALA A 140 -12.52 -4.42 -14.84
N ASP A 141 -13.66 -3.90 -14.42
CA ASP A 141 -13.88 -2.47 -14.14
C ASP A 141 -13.03 -1.99 -12.97
N LEU A 142 -12.91 -2.81 -11.91
CA LEU A 142 -12.03 -2.50 -10.79
C LEU A 142 -10.58 -2.36 -11.26
N VAL A 143 -10.08 -3.34 -12.03
CA VAL A 143 -8.72 -3.28 -12.57
C VAL A 143 -8.56 -2.06 -13.47
N ALA A 144 -9.51 -1.78 -14.35
CA ALA A 144 -9.49 -0.59 -15.20
C ALA A 144 -9.46 0.72 -14.38
N GLY A 145 -10.26 0.81 -13.32
CA GLY A 145 -10.34 1.97 -12.43
C GLY A 145 -9.06 2.19 -11.62
N LEU A 146 -8.48 1.13 -11.05
CA LEU A 146 -7.21 1.23 -10.31
C LEU A 146 -6.05 1.65 -11.21
N ARG A 147 -6.04 1.21 -12.48
CA ARG A 147 -5.01 1.58 -13.47
C ARG A 147 -5.12 3.01 -14.00
N ARG A 148 -6.12 3.77 -13.55
CA ARG A 148 -6.20 5.22 -13.77
C ARG A 148 -5.49 6.00 -12.67
N GLY A 149 -5.00 5.34 -11.62
CA GLY A 149 -4.16 5.94 -10.60
C GLY A 149 -4.88 6.82 -9.57
N PRO A 150 -5.93 6.34 -8.87
CA PRO A 150 -6.42 7.03 -7.67
C PRO A 150 -5.31 7.19 -6.63
N ALA A 151 -5.44 8.20 -5.77
CA ALA A 151 -4.56 8.42 -4.63
C ALA A 151 -4.51 7.21 -3.68
N LEU A 152 -5.69 6.69 -3.33
CA LEU A 152 -5.83 5.64 -2.33
C LEU A 152 -6.94 4.67 -2.71
N ALA A 153 -6.69 3.37 -2.57
CA ALA A 153 -7.71 2.33 -2.62
C ALA A 153 -7.78 1.57 -1.30
N VAL A 154 -8.96 1.49 -0.68
CA VAL A 154 -9.18 0.81 0.61
C VAL A 154 -10.10 -0.37 0.39
N TYR A 155 -9.60 -1.59 0.58
CA TYR A 155 -10.40 -2.81 0.48
C TYR A 155 -10.80 -3.35 1.85
N VAL A 156 -12.11 -3.57 2.03
CA VAL A 156 -12.68 -4.30 3.17
C VAL A 156 -13.36 -5.59 2.70
N GLY A 157 -12.96 -6.71 3.32
CA GLY A 157 -13.49 -8.02 2.96
C GLY A 157 -12.63 -9.16 3.44
N HIS A 158 -12.81 -10.33 2.84
CA HIS A 158 -11.90 -11.45 3.04
C HIS A 158 -10.71 -11.37 2.07
N GLY A 159 -9.57 -11.88 2.55
CA GLY A 159 -8.32 -11.92 1.82
C GLY A 159 -7.66 -13.29 1.94
N ARG A 160 -6.78 -13.56 0.98
CA ARG A 160 -5.86 -14.70 0.95
C ARG A 160 -4.48 -14.19 0.54
N SER A 161 -3.45 -15.00 0.73
CA SER A 161 -2.07 -14.73 0.28
C SER A 161 -1.98 -14.33 -1.20
N ILE A 162 -2.92 -14.77 -2.03
CA ILE A 162 -2.92 -14.58 -3.49
C ILE A 162 -3.90 -13.51 -4.00
N GLY A 163 -4.74 -12.93 -3.12
CA GLY A 163 -5.72 -11.94 -3.56
C GLY A 163 -6.91 -11.71 -2.64
N TRP A 164 -7.85 -10.93 -3.14
CA TRP A 164 -9.12 -10.64 -2.49
C TRP A 164 -10.18 -11.67 -2.84
N VAL A 165 -11.05 -11.99 -1.90
CA VAL A 165 -12.20 -12.88 -2.18
C VAL A 165 -13.30 -12.13 -2.95
N GLY A 166 -13.41 -10.82 -2.76
CA GLY A 166 -14.28 -9.96 -3.57
C GLY A 166 -13.96 -10.01 -5.06
N TYR A 167 -14.87 -9.46 -5.87
CA TYR A 167 -14.74 -9.35 -7.33
C TYR A 167 -14.47 -10.70 -8.00
N ALA A 168 -15.30 -11.71 -7.69
CA ALA A 168 -15.14 -13.09 -8.16
C ALA A 168 -13.75 -13.72 -7.87
N GLY A 169 -13.09 -13.27 -6.80
CA GLY A 169 -11.77 -13.75 -6.44
C GLY A 169 -10.64 -13.06 -7.19
N LEU A 170 -10.51 -11.74 -7.08
CA LEU A 170 -9.43 -10.98 -7.70
C LEU A 170 -8.03 -11.50 -7.29
N ARG A 171 -7.12 -11.65 -8.27
CA ARG A 171 -5.74 -12.13 -8.09
C ARG A 171 -4.75 -11.23 -8.82
N ALA A 172 -3.47 -11.35 -8.49
CA ALA A 172 -2.40 -10.58 -9.11
C ALA A 172 -2.31 -10.74 -10.65
N HIS A 173 -2.65 -11.91 -11.19
CA HIS A 173 -2.61 -12.15 -12.63
C HIS A 173 -3.78 -11.51 -13.40
N HIS A 174 -4.83 -11.04 -12.71
CA HIS A 174 -5.88 -10.24 -13.34
C HIS A 174 -5.40 -8.82 -13.69
N PHE A 175 -4.27 -8.38 -13.12
CA PHE A 175 -3.64 -7.13 -13.52
C PHE A 175 -2.75 -7.38 -14.74
N PRO A 176 -2.97 -6.66 -15.85
CA PRO A 176 -2.17 -6.82 -17.06
C PRO A 176 -0.72 -6.41 -16.84
N SER A 177 0.16 -6.86 -17.75
CA SER A 177 1.59 -6.57 -17.69
C SER A 177 1.93 -5.09 -17.86
N SER A 178 1.05 -4.31 -18.50
CA SER A 178 1.13 -2.85 -18.56
C SER A 178 0.28 -2.23 -17.44
N PRO A 179 0.88 -1.63 -16.42
CA PRO A 179 0.14 -1.23 -15.21
C PRO A 179 -0.79 -0.02 -15.41
N GLY A 180 -0.67 0.76 -16.49
CA GLY A 180 -1.34 2.07 -16.56
C GLY A 180 -0.74 3.03 -15.52
N ALA A 181 -1.53 3.98 -15.02
CA ALA A 181 -1.13 4.85 -13.92
C ALA A 181 -1.24 4.10 -12.58
N PRO A 182 -0.17 4.02 -11.77
CA PRO A 182 -0.20 3.29 -10.51
C PRO A 182 -1.12 3.93 -9.48
N VAL A 183 -1.73 3.16 -8.60
CA VAL A 183 -2.38 3.70 -7.40
C VAL A 183 -1.31 4.28 -6.48
N GLY A 184 -1.58 5.41 -5.80
CA GLY A 184 -0.66 5.92 -4.78
C GLY A 184 -0.43 4.88 -3.67
N ALA A 185 -1.52 4.45 -3.05
CA ALA A 185 -1.50 3.31 -2.11
C ALA A 185 -2.73 2.40 -2.19
N VAL A 186 -2.53 1.10 -1.95
CA VAL A 186 -3.61 0.13 -1.76
C VAL A 186 -3.59 -0.41 -0.34
N VAL A 187 -4.64 -0.15 0.45
CA VAL A 187 -4.79 -0.64 1.83
C VAL A 187 -5.77 -1.81 1.86
N SER A 188 -5.25 -3.01 2.07
CA SER A 188 -6.04 -4.24 2.19
C SER A 188 -6.34 -4.58 3.64
N LEU A 189 -7.54 -4.23 4.11
CA LEU A 189 -8.03 -4.56 5.45
C LEU A 189 -8.69 -5.95 5.45
N ALA A 190 -7.86 -6.95 5.18
CA ALA A 190 -8.26 -8.33 5.00
C ALA A 190 -7.14 -9.29 5.43
N CYS A 191 -7.52 -10.51 5.83
CA CYS A 191 -6.56 -11.51 6.29
C CYS A 191 -5.51 -11.86 5.22
N ARG A 192 -4.26 -12.01 5.66
CA ARG A 192 -3.16 -12.67 4.90
C ARG A 192 -2.80 -12.06 3.54
N THR A 193 -3.22 -10.86 3.19
CA THR A 193 -2.89 -10.22 1.89
C THR A 193 -1.41 -9.90 1.70
N ALA A 194 -0.66 -9.70 2.79
CA ALA A 194 0.80 -9.59 2.84
C ALA A 194 1.48 -10.88 3.35
N SER A 195 0.76 -12.00 3.35
CA SER A 195 1.29 -13.31 3.75
C SER A 195 1.79 -14.08 2.53
N ARG A 196 2.88 -14.82 2.69
CA ARG A 196 3.38 -15.76 1.66
C ARG A 196 2.99 -17.21 1.94
N GLN A 197 1.98 -17.42 2.78
CA GLN A 197 1.52 -18.77 3.07
C GLN A 197 1.07 -19.46 1.77
N ARG A 198 1.81 -20.50 1.36
CA ARG A 198 1.58 -21.32 0.15
C ARG A 198 1.59 -20.53 -1.17
N THR A 199 2.41 -19.49 -1.26
CA THR A 199 2.61 -18.70 -2.49
C THR A 199 4.04 -18.15 -2.55
N GLY A 200 4.54 -17.86 -3.76
CA GLY A 200 5.86 -17.25 -3.95
C GLY A 200 5.91 -15.78 -3.50
N LEU A 201 4.92 -14.98 -3.94
CA LEU A 201 4.71 -13.60 -3.52
C LEU A 201 3.32 -13.48 -2.89
N SER A 202 3.22 -12.63 -1.87
CA SER A 202 1.93 -12.20 -1.36
C SER A 202 1.23 -11.28 -2.35
N PHE A 203 -0.08 -11.10 -2.20
CA PHE A 203 -0.85 -10.23 -3.07
C PHE A 203 -0.38 -8.77 -2.99
N THR A 204 -0.13 -8.28 -1.78
CA THR A 204 0.42 -6.94 -1.53
C THR A 204 1.76 -6.74 -2.24
N GLU A 205 2.67 -7.71 -2.17
CA GLU A 205 3.94 -7.68 -2.92
C GLU A 205 3.71 -7.70 -4.43
N ALA A 206 2.79 -8.53 -4.91
CA ALA A 206 2.51 -8.66 -6.33
C ALA A 206 1.96 -7.36 -6.94
N LEU A 207 1.14 -6.60 -6.21
CA LEU A 207 0.66 -5.29 -6.68
C LEU A 207 1.82 -4.31 -6.90
N VAL A 208 2.75 -4.25 -5.96
CA VAL A 208 3.90 -3.33 -5.98
C VAL A 208 4.90 -3.69 -7.08
N VAL A 209 5.36 -4.95 -7.14
CA VAL A 209 6.36 -5.36 -8.14
C VAL A 209 5.80 -5.40 -9.57
N ARG A 210 4.48 -5.44 -9.72
CA ARG A 210 3.80 -5.28 -11.01
C ARG A 210 3.61 -3.81 -11.42
N GLY A 211 3.95 -2.85 -10.55
CA GLY A 211 3.74 -1.43 -10.78
C GLY A 211 2.27 -1.00 -10.71
N VAL A 212 1.38 -1.82 -10.10
CA VAL A 212 -0.04 -1.47 -9.94
C VAL A 212 -0.23 -0.39 -8.88
N ALA A 213 0.65 -0.36 -7.88
CA ALA A 213 0.65 0.65 -6.84
C ALA A 213 2.09 1.00 -6.44
N ALA A 214 2.33 2.26 -6.06
CA ALA A 214 3.60 2.65 -5.46
C ALA A 214 3.79 2.03 -4.07
N SER A 215 2.69 1.90 -3.33
CA SER A 215 2.66 1.26 -2.02
C SER A 215 1.44 0.37 -1.82
N ALA A 216 1.59 -0.68 -1.03
CA ALA A 216 0.48 -1.51 -0.63
C ALA A 216 0.62 -1.96 0.83
N VAL A 217 -0.50 -1.97 1.55
CA VAL A 217 -0.59 -2.35 2.95
C VAL A 217 -1.44 -3.62 3.06
N GLY A 218 -0.98 -4.60 3.82
CA GLY A 218 -1.72 -5.84 4.00
C GLY A 218 -1.34 -6.57 5.28
N ALA A 219 -2.21 -7.50 5.69
CA ALA A 219 -1.97 -8.30 6.88
C ALA A 219 -1.13 -9.53 6.56
N THR A 220 -0.20 -9.88 7.43
CA THR A 220 0.65 -11.08 7.32
C THR A 220 -0.02 -12.35 7.89
N GLY A 221 -1.12 -12.17 8.62
CA GLY A 221 -1.86 -13.24 9.30
C GLY A 221 -3.38 -12.97 9.35
N PRO A 222 -4.13 -13.74 10.16
CA PRO A 222 -5.52 -13.46 10.45
C PRO A 222 -5.71 -12.11 11.15
N THR A 223 -6.75 -11.38 10.80
CA THR A 223 -7.11 -10.10 11.41
C THR A 223 -8.48 -10.17 12.06
N LEU A 224 -8.70 -9.40 13.13
CA LEU A 224 -10.01 -9.31 13.77
C LEU A 224 -10.91 -8.36 12.97
N HIS A 225 -12.15 -8.76 12.71
CA HIS A 225 -13.08 -7.95 11.93
C HIS A 225 -13.29 -6.54 12.53
N THR A 226 -13.43 -6.46 13.86
CA THR A 226 -13.59 -5.18 14.58
C THR A 226 -12.34 -4.31 14.52
N ALA A 227 -11.15 -4.90 14.54
CA ALA A 227 -9.89 -4.17 14.35
C ALA A 227 -9.80 -3.59 12.93
N ASN A 228 -10.14 -4.38 11.91
CA ASN A 228 -10.16 -3.90 10.52
C ASN A 228 -11.18 -2.78 10.32
N ALA A 229 -12.35 -2.86 10.94
CA ALA A 229 -13.35 -1.78 10.87
C ALA A 229 -12.82 -0.48 11.49
N ARG A 230 -12.13 -0.56 12.64
CA ARG A 230 -11.48 0.62 13.25
C ARG A 230 -10.36 1.18 12.37
N TRP A 231 -9.51 0.31 11.82
CA TRP A 231 -8.48 0.72 10.86
C TRP A 231 -9.10 1.41 9.65
N ALA A 232 -10.17 0.86 9.08
CA ALA A 232 -10.81 1.42 7.90
C ALA A 232 -11.31 2.84 8.13
N LEU A 233 -11.94 3.08 9.27
CA LEU A 233 -12.45 4.40 9.63
C LEU A 233 -11.32 5.39 9.94
N ARG A 234 -10.24 4.94 10.60
CA ARG A 234 -9.06 5.79 10.84
C ARG A 234 -8.33 6.14 9.55
N VAL A 235 -8.22 5.18 8.63
CA VAL A 235 -7.67 5.40 7.29
C VAL A 235 -8.55 6.40 6.52
N ALA A 236 -9.87 6.25 6.58
CA ALA A 236 -10.80 7.18 5.93
C ALA A 236 -10.68 8.61 6.47
N ASP A 237 -10.65 8.74 7.80
CA ASP A 237 -10.54 10.01 8.53
C ASP A 237 -9.15 10.66 8.36
N GLY A 238 -8.09 9.86 8.28
CA GLY A 238 -6.71 10.33 8.20
C GLY A 238 -6.22 10.65 6.78
N ALA A 239 -6.87 10.13 5.74
CA ALA A 239 -6.36 10.18 4.37
C ALA A 239 -6.13 11.60 3.83
N SER A 240 -6.93 12.58 4.26
CA SER A 240 -6.80 13.98 3.85
C SER A 240 -5.73 14.77 4.61
N ARG A 241 -5.25 14.22 5.73
CA ARG A 241 -4.25 14.85 6.61
C ARG A 241 -2.87 14.27 6.41
N ALA A 242 -2.78 13.03 5.95
CA ALA A 242 -1.53 12.36 5.67
C ALA A 242 -1.01 12.78 4.28
N ALA A 243 0.24 13.24 4.23
CA ALA A 243 0.91 13.48 2.96
C ALA A 243 1.32 12.16 2.29
N THR A 244 1.65 11.15 3.10
CA THR A 244 2.15 9.85 2.63
C THR A 244 1.38 8.68 3.21
N VAL A 245 1.45 7.53 2.52
CA VAL A 245 0.91 6.27 3.07
C VAL A 245 1.55 5.87 4.40
N GLY A 246 2.83 6.17 4.62
CA GLY A 246 3.55 5.88 5.86
C GLY A 246 2.98 6.65 7.04
N GLU A 247 2.73 7.95 6.86
CA GLU A 247 2.07 8.79 7.88
C GLU A 247 0.65 8.31 8.18
N LEU A 248 -0.12 7.98 7.13
CA LEU A 248 -1.48 7.46 7.27
C LEU A 248 -1.50 6.16 8.09
N VAL A 249 -0.60 5.24 7.77
CA VAL A 249 -0.49 3.95 8.46
C VAL A 249 0.04 4.14 9.88
N ALA A 250 0.99 5.06 10.10
CA ALA A 250 1.50 5.36 11.43
C ALA A 250 0.41 5.89 12.37
N ALA A 251 -0.41 6.82 11.89
CA ALA A 251 -1.56 7.33 12.63
C ALA A 251 -2.59 6.24 12.94
N ALA A 252 -2.91 5.38 11.95
CA ALA A 252 -3.85 4.28 12.15
C ALA A 252 -3.32 3.21 13.14
N ALA A 253 -2.02 2.92 13.06
CA ALA A 253 -1.31 1.92 13.86
C ALA A 253 -1.15 2.34 15.33
N ALA A 254 -0.88 3.61 15.61
CA ALA A 254 -0.67 4.12 16.97
C ALA A 254 -1.83 3.79 17.93
N ALA A 255 -3.04 3.67 17.41
CA ALA A 255 -4.24 3.38 18.19
C ALA A 255 -4.72 1.91 18.09
N ASP A 256 -3.93 0.99 17.53
CA ASP A 256 -4.31 -0.43 17.39
C ASP A 256 -3.26 -1.37 18.02
N PRO A 257 -3.61 -2.13 19.08
CA PRO A 257 -2.72 -3.14 19.65
C PRO A 257 -2.38 -4.30 18.70
N HIS A 258 -3.03 -4.39 17.54
CA HIS A 258 -2.77 -5.42 16.52
C HIS A 258 -2.12 -4.86 15.24
N ALA A 259 -1.57 -3.65 15.29
CA ALA A 259 -0.87 -3.05 14.15
C ALA A 259 0.33 -3.89 13.67
N ASP A 260 0.95 -4.65 14.57
CA ASP A 260 2.03 -5.61 14.30
C ASP A 260 1.66 -6.69 13.27
N ARG A 261 0.38 -6.88 12.96
CA ARG A 261 -0.08 -7.82 11.93
C ARG A 261 0.04 -7.28 10.51
N TYR A 262 0.23 -5.97 10.33
CA TYR A 262 0.25 -5.31 9.03
C TYR A 262 1.67 -5.00 8.55
N ARG A 263 1.86 -4.95 7.24
CA ARG A 263 3.12 -4.50 6.63
C ARG A 263 2.82 -3.51 5.52
N ILE A 264 3.68 -2.51 5.41
CA ILE A 264 3.80 -1.68 4.22
C ILE A 264 4.76 -2.41 3.27
N VAL A 265 4.38 -2.48 2.00
CA VAL A 265 5.20 -3.04 0.93
C VAL A 265 5.31 -1.99 -0.17
N GLY A 266 6.51 -1.81 -0.73
CA GLY A 266 6.78 -0.74 -1.68
C GLY A 266 7.23 0.55 -0.99
N ASP A 267 6.92 1.70 -1.59
CA ASP A 267 7.38 2.99 -1.11
C ASP A 267 6.61 3.43 0.17
N PRO A 268 7.27 3.60 1.33
CA PRO A 268 6.62 4.09 2.55
C PRO A 268 6.23 5.57 2.46
N THR A 269 6.82 6.30 1.54
CA THR A 269 6.62 7.75 1.35
C THR A 269 5.70 8.07 0.18
N ALA A 270 5.08 7.06 -0.44
CA ALA A 270 4.20 7.24 -1.60
C ALA A 270 3.14 8.33 -1.31
N PRO A 271 3.13 9.43 -2.08
CA PRO A 271 2.15 10.49 -1.89
C PRO A 271 0.74 9.99 -2.17
N LEU A 272 -0.21 10.47 -1.37
CA LEU A 272 -1.63 10.16 -1.56
C LEU A 272 -2.25 11.19 -2.52
N LEU A 273 -1.80 11.21 -3.76
CA LEU A 273 -2.25 12.13 -4.80
C LEU A 273 -2.77 11.36 -6.02
N ASP A 274 -3.80 11.87 -6.67
CA ASP A 274 -4.36 11.29 -7.88
C ASP A 274 -3.39 11.41 -9.07
N ASP A 275 -3.47 10.50 -10.02
CA ASP A 275 -2.89 10.76 -11.33
C ASP A 275 -3.60 11.95 -11.99
N PRO A 276 -2.92 12.84 -12.74
CA PRO A 276 -3.60 13.91 -13.47
C PRO A 276 -4.65 13.40 -14.47
N SER A 277 -4.48 12.18 -14.99
CA SER A 277 -5.46 11.53 -15.87
C SER A 277 -6.64 10.91 -15.11
N PHE A 278 -6.57 10.86 -13.78
CA PHE A 278 -7.63 10.36 -12.92
C PHE A 278 -8.71 11.43 -12.79
N ASP A 279 -9.59 11.58 -13.80
CA ASP A 279 -10.67 12.55 -13.72
C ASP A 279 -11.99 12.23 -14.46
N THR A 280 -13.08 12.75 -13.87
CA THR A 280 -14.45 13.07 -14.39
C THR A 280 -15.46 12.04 -14.89
N LEU A 281 -15.19 10.74 -15.05
CA LEU A 281 -16.31 9.82 -15.31
C LEU A 281 -17.03 9.50 -13.99
N GLU A 282 -18.16 10.17 -13.75
CA GLU A 282 -19.28 9.49 -13.10
C GLU A 282 -19.50 8.21 -13.92
N VAL A 283 -19.23 7.06 -13.32
CA VAL A 283 -19.73 5.82 -13.89
C VAL A 283 -21.24 5.94 -13.71
N ALA A 284 -21.91 6.30 -14.81
CA ALA A 284 -23.37 6.36 -14.91
C ALA A 284 -24.00 5.01 -14.58
#